data_AF-A0A1C7EHN7-F1
#
_entry.id   AF-A0A1C7EHN7-F1
#
_cell.length_a   1.000
_cell.length_b   1.000
_cell.length_c   1.000
_cell.angle_alpha   90.00
_cell.angle_beta   90.00
_cell.angle_gamma   90.00
#
_symmetry.space_group_name_H-M   'P 1'
#
loop_
_entity.id
_entity.type
_entity.pdbx_description
1 polymer ?
#
loop_
_entity_poly.entity_id
_entity_poly.type
_entity_poly.pdbx_seq_one_letter_code
_entity_poly.pdbx_strand_id
1 'polypeptide(L)' 'MIELYQKLWPQRAATAQIRTQEELEKYMLIELNDELTHPRVRKSKQQKLDLALLRISESDLSESEKTSLAALYKKLASQ' A
#
# COMPACT_ATOMS: atom_id res chain seq x y z
N MET A 1 5.15 10.56 3.90
CA MET A 1 4.33 9.32 3.72
C MET A 1 3.65 9.27 2.36
N ILE A 2 2.86 10.28 1.98
CA ILE A 2 2.17 10.33 0.68
C ILE A 2 3.16 10.24 -0.50
N GLU A 3 4.22 11.06 -0.48
CA GLU A 3 5.24 11.04 -1.54
C GLU A 3 5.97 9.69 -1.67
N LEU A 4 6.20 9.01 -0.55
CA LEU A 4 6.83 7.67 -0.53
C LEU A 4 5.91 6.63 -1.18
N TYR A 5 4.63 6.70 -0.86
CA TYR A 5 3.62 5.83 -1.44
C TYR A 5 3.43 6.10 -2.95
N GLN A 6 3.50 7.37 -3.36
CA GLN A 6 3.49 7.76 -4.78
C GLN A 6 4.73 7.22 -5.52
N LYS A 7 5.91 7.31 -4.91
CA LYS A 7 7.15 6.73 -5.44
C LYS A 7 7.09 5.20 -5.55
N LEU A 8 6.42 4.53 -4.62
CA LEU A 8 6.22 3.08 -4.65
C LEU A 8 5.27 2.64 -5.79
N TRP A 9 4.34 3.52 -6.17
CA TRP A 9 3.30 3.26 -7.17
C TRP A 9 3.29 4.30 -8.30
N PRO A 10 4.38 4.44 -9.08
CA PRO A 10 4.49 5.48 -10.10
C PRO A 10 3.51 5.27 -11.25
N GLN A 11 3.06 4.03 -11.48
CA GLN A 11 2.11 3.68 -12.55
C GLN A 11 0.64 3.75 -12.14
N ARG A 12 0.32 4.16 -10.91
CA ARG A 12 -1.07 4.33 -10.47
C ARG A 12 -1.44 5.82 -10.49
N ALA A 13 -2.16 6.26 -11.51
CA ALA A 13 -2.67 7.63 -11.56
C ALA A 13 -3.51 8.01 -10.32
N ALA A 14 -4.15 7.02 -9.69
CA ALA A 14 -4.90 7.19 -8.45
C ALA A 14 -4.04 7.61 -7.24
N THR A 15 -2.76 7.21 -7.19
CA THR A 15 -1.87 7.60 -6.08
C THR A 15 -1.39 9.05 -6.21
N ALA A 16 -1.29 9.57 -7.43
CA ALA A 16 -0.97 10.97 -7.71
C ALA A 16 -2.06 11.95 -7.23
N GLN A 17 -3.29 11.47 -7.03
CA GLN A 17 -4.42 12.28 -6.53
C GLN A 17 -4.48 12.33 -5.00
N ILE A 18 -3.71 11.51 -4.29
CA ILE A 18 -3.69 11.48 -2.83
C ILE A 18 -3.09 12.78 -2.30
N ARG A 19 -3.88 13.53 -1.55
CA ARG A 19 -3.51 14.83 -0.97
C ARG A 19 -3.52 14.80 0.56
N THR A 20 -4.27 13.88 1.16
CA THR A 20 -4.39 13.75 2.61
C THR A 20 -3.92 12.39 3.12
N GLN A 21 -3.61 12.34 4.42
CA GLN A 21 -3.24 11.09 5.11
C GLN A 21 -4.42 10.10 5.14
N GLU A 22 -5.64 10.60 5.28
CA GLU A 22 -6.85 9.76 5.28
C GLU A 22 -7.08 9.10 3.92
N GLU A 23 -6.84 9.83 2.81
CA GLU A 23 -6.89 9.26 1.47
C GLU A 23 -5.83 8.18 1.27
N LEU A 24 -4.62 8.41 1.76
CA LEU A 24 -3.54 7.42 1.72
C LEU A 24 -3.95 6.12 2.41
N GLU A 25 -4.45 6.22 3.64
CA GLU A 25 -4.89 5.07 4.43
C GLU A 25 -6.07 4.34 3.78
N LYS A 26 -7.02 5.09 3.21
CA LYS A 26 -8.14 4.53 2.45
C LYS A 26 -7.66 3.74 1.23
N TYR A 27 -6.73 4.28 0.45
CA TYR A 27 -6.17 3.58 -0.71
C TYR A 27 -5.39 2.32 -0.31
N MET A 28 -4.62 2.40 0.77
CA MET A 28 -3.93 1.23 1.32
C MET A 28 -4.91 0.15 1.79
N LEU A 29 -6.04 0.53 2.41
CA LEU A 29 -7.08 -0.41 2.83
C LEU A 29 -7.81 -1.06 1.64
N ILE A 30 -8.20 -0.27 0.64
CA ILE A 30 -8.80 -0.76 -0.61
C ILE A 30 -7.87 -1.79 -1.28
N GLU A 31 -6.57 -1.50 -1.28
CA GLU A 31 -5.57 -2.43 -1.77
C GLU A 31 -5.46 -3.68 -0.90
N LEU A 32 -5.35 -3.54 0.42
CA LEU A 32 -5.25 -4.67 1.35
C LEU A 32 -6.48 -5.59 1.24
N ASN A 33 -7.67 -5.03 1.10
CA ASN A 33 -8.91 -5.78 0.94
C ASN A 33 -9.12 -6.31 -0.50
N ASP A 34 -8.20 -5.98 -1.42
CA ASP A 34 -8.25 -6.36 -2.82
C ASP A 34 -9.61 -6.01 -3.48
N GLU A 35 -10.17 -4.87 -3.10
CA GLU A 35 -11.52 -4.45 -3.48
C GLU A 35 -11.65 -4.17 -4.98
N LEU A 36 -10.55 -3.76 -5.61
CA LEU A 36 -10.47 -3.49 -7.05
C LEU A 36 -10.30 -4.76 -7.90
N THR A 37 -10.12 -5.91 -7.27
CA THR A 37 -9.95 -7.20 -7.94
C THR A 37 -11.28 -7.94 -8.02
N HIS A 38 -11.53 -8.59 -9.15
CA HIS A 38 -12.76 -9.35 -9.38
C HIS A 38 -12.97 -10.40 -8.26
N PRO A 39 -14.18 -10.56 -7.70
CA PRO A 39 -14.43 -11.39 -6.51
C PRO A 39 -13.86 -12.81 -6.60
N ARG A 40 -13.87 -13.41 -7.79
CA ARG A 40 -13.36 -14.78 -8.03
C ARG A 40 -11.85 -14.95 -7.89
N VAL A 41 -11.07 -13.88 -8.01
CA VAL A 41 -9.59 -13.91 -7.94
C VAL A 41 -9.06 -13.07 -6.78
N ARG A 42 -9.96 -12.65 -5.89
CA ARG A 42 -9.65 -11.80 -4.75
C ARG A 42 -8.75 -12.54 -3.76
N LYS A 43 -7.68 -11.87 -3.32
CA LYS A 43 -6.73 -12.38 -2.32
C LYS A 43 -7.15 -11.98 -0.92
N SER A 44 -6.67 -12.73 0.07
CA SER A 44 -6.88 -12.35 1.47
C SER A 44 -6.09 -11.11 1.84
N LYS A 45 -6.53 -10.41 2.89
CA LYS A 45 -5.84 -9.23 3.44
C LYS A 45 -4.36 -9.51 3.73
N GLN A 46 -4.06 -10.69 4.27
CA GLN A 46 -2.70 -11.13 4.56
C GLN A 46 -1.86 -11.31 3.28
N GLN A 47 -2.40 -11.96 2.25
CA GLN A 47 -1.69 -12.14 0.97
C GLN A 47 -1.37 -10.80 0.30
N LYS A 48 -2.29 -9.83 0.38
CA LYS A 48 -2.06 -8.48 -0.14
C LYS A 48 -1.05 -7.71 0.69
N LEU A 49 -1.07 -7.86 2.01
CA LEU A 49 -0.06 -7.31 2.90
C LEU A 49 1.33 -7.85 2.52
N ASP A 50 1.48 -9.16 2.35
CA ASP A 50 2.75 -9.78 1.99
C ASP A 50 3.25 -9.28 0.63
N LEU A 51 2.35 -9.14 -0.36
CA LEU A 51 2.67 -8.56 -1.67
C LEU A 51 3.11 -7.09 -1.57
N ALA A 52 2.44 -6.30 -0.73
CA ALA A 52 2.80 -4.89 -0.51
C ALA A 52 4.16 -4.78 0.18
N LEU A 53 4.43 -5.60 1.20
CA LEU A 53 5.71 -5.65 1.90
C LEU A 53 6.84 -6.10 0.98
N LEU A 54 6.61 -7.13 0.15
CA LEU A 54 7.59 -7.56 -0.85
C LEU A 54 7.93 -6.42 -1.81
N ARG A 55 6.91 -5.71 -2.32
CA ARG A 55 7.12 -4.57 -3.21
C ARG A 55 7.86 -3.42 -2.54
N ILE A 56 7.58 -3.15 -1.26
CA ILE A 56 8.32 -2.16 -0.47
C ILE A 56 9.79 -2.60 -0.34
N SER A 57 10.05 -3.88 -0.07
CA SER A 57 11.42 -4.39 0.06
C SER A 57 12.23 -4.29 -1.23
N GLU A 58 11.57 -4.53 -2.38
CA GLU A 58 12.13 -4.44 -3.72
C GLU A 58 12.19 -2.99 -4.26
N SER A 59 11.58 -2.04 -3.56
CA SER A 59 11.58 -0.63 -4.00
C SER A 59 12.92 0.05 -3.70
N ASP A 60 13.20 1.09 -4.48
CA ASP A 60 14.40 1.92 -4.36
C ASP A 60 14.29 2.95 -3.21
N LEU A 61 13.40 2.70 -2.25
CA LEU A 61 13.25 3.50 -1.03
C LEU A 61 14.39 3.19 -0.06
N SER A 62 14.74 4.16 0.78
CA SER A 62 15.69 3.92 1.87
C SER A 62 15.12 2.97 2.92
N GLU A 63 15.98 2.29 3.67
CA GLU A 63 15.57 1.31 4.69
C GLU A 63 14.66 1.93 5.77
N SER A 64 14.87 3.20 6.11
CA SER A 64 13.98 3.94 7.03
C SER A 64 12.59 4.15 6.43
N GLU A 65 12.52 4.58 5.17
CA GLU A 65 11.25 4.76 4.45
C GLU A 65 10.50 3.44 4.28
N LYS A 66 11.19 2.36 3.90
CA LYS A 66 10.63 1.01 3.81
C LYS A 66 10.04 0.56 5.14
N THR A 67 10.77 0.76 6.24
CA THR A 67 10.33 0.40 7.58
C THR A 67 9.08 1.18 7.99
N SER A 68 9.05 2.49 7.74
CA SER A 68 7.88 3.34 8.03
C SER A 68 6.65 2.93 7.22
N LEU A 69 6.81 2.64 5.92
CA LEU A 69 5.72 2.22 5.04
C LEU A 69 5.18 0.83 5.42
N ALA A 70 6.07 -0.10 5.70
CA ALA A 70 5.73 -1.44 6.17
C ALA A 70 4.97 -1.41 7.50
N ALA A 71 5.40 -0.56 8.44
CA ALA A 71 4.73 -0.37 9.72
C ALA A 71 3.30 0.16 9.54
N LEU A 72 3.09 1.10 8.61
CA LEU A 72 1.77 1.64 8.31
C LEU A 72 0.85 0.57 7.72
N TYR A 73 1.33 -0.21 6.74
CA TYR A 73 0.57 -1.33 6.17
C TYR A 73 0.19 -2.38 7.22
N LYS A 74 1.12 -2.73 8.12
CA LYS A 74 0.84 -3.67 9.22
C LYS A 74 -0.23 -3.14 10.18
N LYS A 75 -0.15 -1.85 10.54
CA LYS A 75 -1.15 -1.18 11.38
C LYS A 75 -2.55 -1.24 10.76
N LEU A 76 -2.66 -0.91 9.47
CA LEU A 76 -3.93 -0.97 8.73
C LEU A 76 -4.44 -2.42 8.54
N ALA A 77 -3.53 -3.39 8.43
CA ALA A 77 -3.89 -4.79 8.35
C ALA A 77 -4.46 -5.33 9.67
N SER A 78 -3.95 -4.86 10.81
CA SER A 78 -4.41 -5.23 12.16
C SER A 78 -5.65 -4.50 12.67
N GLN A 79 -6.06 -3.42 11.99
CA GLN A 79 -7.32 -2.71 12.20
C GLN A 79 -8.48 -3.46 11.55
#